data_AF-A0A727CWB6-F1
#
_entry.id   AF-A0A727CWB6-F1
#
_cell.length_a   1.000
_cell.length_b   1.000
_cell.length_c   1.000
_cell.angle_alpha   90.00
_cell.angle_beta   90.00
_cell.angle_gamma   90.00
#
_symmetry.space_group_name_H-M   'P 1'
#
loop_
_entity.id
_entity.type
_entity.pdbx_description
1 polymer ?
#
loop_
_entity_poly.entity_id
_entity_poly.type
_entity_poly.pdbx_seq_one_letter_code
_entity_poly.pdbx_strand_id
1 'polypeptide(L)' 'MVKPEEMALVRADGKIVDKWAIRTTAMIARELEKLKST' A
#
# COMPACT_ATOMS: atom_id res chain seq x y z
N MET A 1 -9.47 -10.46 5.08
CA MET A 1 -9.96 -9.81 3.84
C MET A 1 -10.00 -8.31 4.11
N VAL A 2 -9.35 -7.50 3.27
CA VAL A 2 -9.42 -6.02 3.38
C VAL A 2 -10.85 -5.59 3.03
N LYS A 3 -11.42 -4.64 3.78
CA LYS A 3 -12.79 -4.20 3.48
C LYS A 3 -12.80 -3.25 2.27
N PRO A 4 -13.84 -3.27 1.41
CA PRO A 4 -13.90 -2.39 0.23
C PRO A 4 -13.68 -0.90 0.55
N GLU A 5 -14.13 -0.45 1.72
CA GLU A 5 -13.97 0.94 2.18
C GLU A 5 -12.49 1.29 2.42
N GLU A 6 -11.66 0.31 2.78
CA GLU A 6 -10.21 0.48 2.98
C GLU A 6 -9.43 0.47 1.65
N MET A 7 -10.07 0.05 0.56
CA MET A 7 -9.54 0.10 -0.81
C MET A 7 -10.01 1.36 -1.56
N ALA A 8 -10.84 2.20 -0.94
CA ALA A 8 -11.35 3.39 -1.58
C ALA A 8 -10.23 4.42 -1.84
N LEU A 9 -10.28 5.05 -3.02
CA LEU A 9 -9.43 6.19 -3.33
C LEU A 9 -9.80 7.36 -2.41
N VAL A 10 -8.81 7.97 -1.77
CA VAL A 10 -9.02 9.11 -0.88
C VAL A 10 -8.49 10.39 -1.52
N ARG A 11 -9.12 11.53 -1.24
CA ARG A 11 -8.53 12.84 -1.56
C ARG A 11 -7.64 13.30 -0.41
N ALA A 12 -6.37 13.55 -0.69
CA ALA A 12 -5.41 14.14 0.24
C ALA A 12 -4.63 15.24 -0.50
N ASP A 13 -4.53 16.43 0.09
CA ASP A 13 -3.81 17.58 -0.49
C ASP A 13 -4.22 17.93 -1.93
N GLY A 14 -5.53 17.84 -2.20
CA GLY A 14 -6.09 18.11 -3.53
C GLY A 14 -5.84 17.00 -4.58
N LYS A 15 -5.17 15.91 -4.20
CA LYS A 15 -4.84 14.78 -5.10
C LYS A 15 -5.62 13.53 -4.72
N ILE A 16 -5.86 12.67 -5.70
CA ILE A 16 -6.42 11.34 -5.48
C ILE A 16 -5.27 10.40 -5.09
N VAL A 17 -5.42 9.72 -3.96
CA VAL A 17 -4.42 8.84 -3.38
C VAL A 17 -5.05 7.47 -3.12
N ASP A 18 -4.39 6.43 -3.62
CA ASP A 18 -4.70 5.04 -3.28
C ASP A 18 -3.84 4.60 -2.08
N LYS A 19 -4.41 4.67 -0.87
CA LYS A 19 -3.71 4.28 0.35
C LYS A 19 -3.46 2.76 0.42
N TRP A 20 -4.30 1.96 -0.23
CA TRP A 20 -4.16 0.51 -0.22
C TRP A 20 -2.98 0.07 -1.08
N ALA A 21 -2.86 0.63 -2.28
CA ALA A 21 -1.71 0.40 -3.15
C ALA A 21 -0.40 0.77 -2.45
N ILE A 22 -0.33 1.95 -1.81
CA ILE A 22 0.87 2.41 -1.10
C ILE A 22 1.29 1.43 0.01
N ARG A 23 0.34 1.00 0.85
CA ARG A 23 0.61 0.03 1.93
C ARG A 23 1.10 -1.30 1.38
N THR A 24 0.48 -1.77 0.29
CA THR A 24 0.82 -3.03 -0.36
C THR A 24 2.23 -2.98 -0.95
N THR A 25 2.59 -1.89 -1.62
CA THR A 25 3.95 -1.66 -2.12
C THR A 25 4.97 -1.67 -1.00
N ALA A 26 4.70 -0.99 0.12
CA ALA A 26 5.60 -0.97 1.28
C ALA A 26 5.80 -2.35 1.91
N MET A 27 4.73 -3.16 1.99
CA MET A 27 4.80 -4.54 2.46
C MET A 27 5.65 -5.42 1.53
N ILE A 28 5.40 -5.36 0.21
CA ILE A 28 6.17 -6.12 -0.79
C ILE A 28 7.65 -5.74 -0.73
N ALA A 29 7.97 -4.45 -0.68
CA ALA A 29 9.35 -3.99 -0.58
C ALA A 29 10.06 -4.57 0.64
N ARG A 30 9.39 -4.59 1.81
CA ARG A 30 9.94 -5.19 3.03
C ARG A 30 10.21 -6.69 2.89
N GLU A 31 9.31 -7.44 2.26
CA GLU A 31 9.51 -8.88 2.05
C GLU A 31 10.63 -9.15 1.03
N LEU A 32 10.73 -8.35 -0.03
CA LEU A 32 11.84 -8.45 -0.98
C LEU A 32 13.20 -8.18 -0.33
N GLU A 33 13.29 -7.20 0.57
CA GLU A 33 14.54 -6.92 1.30
C GLU A 33 14.94 -8.07 2.24
N LYS A 34 13.98 -8.76 2.87
CA LYS A 34 14.26 -9.98 3.65
C LYS A 34 14.82 -11.09 2.77
N LEU A 35 14.27 -11.29 1.58
CA LEU A 35 14.74 -12.30 0.63
C LEU A 35 16.16 -12.03 0.13
N LYS A 36 16.58 -10.76 -0.01
CA LYS A 36 17.96 -10.41 -0.38
C LYS A 36 18.98 -10.67 0.73
N SER A 37 18.53 -10.72 1.98
CA SER A 37 19.37 -10.91 3.17
C SER A 37 19.54 -12.38 3.56
N THR A 38 18.97 -13.30 2.77
CA THR A 38 19.05 -14.77 2.93
C THR A 38 19.95 -15.33 1.84
#